data_AF-A0A1M7KXN4-F1
#
_entry.id   AF-A0A1M7KXN4-F1
#
_cell.length_a   1.000
_cell.length_b   1.000
_cell.length_c   1.000
_cell.angle_alpha   90.00
_cell.angle_beta   90.00
_cell.angle_gamma   90.00
#
_symmetry.space_group_name_H-M   'P 1'
#
loop_
_entity.id
_entity.type
_entity.pdbx_description
1 polymer ?
#
loop_
_entity_poly.entity_id
_entity_poly.type
_entity_poly.pdbx_seq_one_letter_code
_entity_poly.pdbx_strand_id
1 'polypeptide(L)' 'MRVVYTDQSLDSLEESLKFLLKVQKVPLEKALEFRKQLLYRADGLIINPHMGQYEEYLMHLGKGHRRLVEG' A
#
# COMPACT_ATOMS: atom_id res chain seq x y z
N MET A 1 8.13 -9.97 13.49
CA MET A 1 8.41 -9.45 12.13
C MET A 1 8.19 -7.94 12.16
N ARG A 2 8.88 -7.15 11.34
CA ARG A 2 8.61 -5.71 11.19
C ARG A 2 8.37 -5.39 9.72
N VAL A 3 7.37 -4.59 9.42
CA VAL A 3 7.18 -4.00 8.09
C VAL A 3 8.19 -2.85 7.93
N VAL A 4 8.95 -2.89 6.85
CA VAL A 4 9.89 -1.84 6.46
C VAL A 4 9.39 -1.22 5.17
N TYR A 5 9.20 0.09 5.17
CA TYR A 5 8.82 0.86 4.00
C TYR A 5 10.09 1.36 3.30
N THR A 6 10.10 1.30 1.98
CA THR A 6 11.13 1.96 1.18
C THR A 6 10.79 3.45 1.08
N ASP A 7 11.80 4.29 0.88
CA ASP A 7 11.56 5.73 0.66
C ASP A 7 10.58 5.95 -0.51
N GLN A 8 10.76 5.19 -1.59
CA GLN A 8 9.88 5.21 -2.75
C GLN A 8 8.41 4.91 -2.41
N SER A 9 8.12 4.01 -1.47
CA SER A 9 6.72 3.69 -1.13
C SER A 9 6.06 4.79 -0.30
N LEU A 10 6.84 5.52 0.51
CA LEU A 10 6.37 6.70 1.24
C LEU A 10 6.10 7.86 0.26
N ASP A 11 7.01 8.11 -0.68
CA ASP A 11 6.83 9.13 -1.72
C ASP A 11 5.58 8.84 -2.56
N SER A 12 5.39 7.57 -2.94
CA SER A 12 4.23 7.13 -3.73
C SER A 12 2.92 7.28 -2.97
N LEU A 13 2.92 7.04 -1.65
CA LEU A 13 1.75 7.27 -0.79
C LEU A 13 1.43 8.77 -0.72
N GLU A 14 2.43 9.62 -0.55
CA GLU A 14 2.26 11.07 -0.52
C GLU A 14 1.71 11.61 -1.85
N GLU A 15 2.27 11.17 -2.98
CA GLU A 15 1.80 11.54 -4.32
C GLU A 15 0.35 11.11 -4.54
N SER A 16 0.00 9.88 -4.16
CA SER A 16 -1.37 9.36 -4.26
C SER A 16 -2.35 10.21 -3.44
N LEU A 17 -2.00 10.57 -2.20
CA LEU A 17 -2.85 11.42 -1.37
C LEU A 17 -2.98 12.84 -1.94
N LYS A 18 -1.88 13.41 -2.46
CA LYS A 18 -1.91 14.72 -3.14
C LYS A 18 -2.83 14.68 -4.36
N PHE A 19 -2.79 13.60 -5.15
CA PHE A 19 -3.66 13.42 -6.32
C PHE A 19 -5.13 13.34 -5.91
N LEU A 20 -5.47 12.54 -4.89
CA LEU A 20 -6.83 12.43 -4.36
C LEU A 20 -7.36 13.79 -3.90
N LEU A 21 -6.57 14.55 -3.13
CA LEU A 21 -6.99 15.85 -2.59
C LEU A 21 -7.05 16.94 -3.67
N LYS A 22 -6.02 17.07 -4.49
CA LYS A 22 -5.85 18.23 -5.39
C LYS A 22 -6.50 18.05 -6.75
N VAL A 23 -6.46 16.83 -7.29
CA VAL A 23 -6.97 16.53 -8.65
C VAL A 23 -8.38 15.97 -8.56
N GLN A 24 -8.59 14.91 -7.77
CA GLN A 24 -9.91 14.29 -7.63
C GLN A 24 -10.84 15.02 -6.66
N LYS A 25 -10.33 16.00 -5.90
CA LYS A 25 -11.11 16.79 -4.92
C LYS A 25 -11.81 15.93 -3.87
N VAL A 26 -11.21 14.79 -3.52
CA VAL A 26 -11.70 13.93 -2.44
C VAL A 26 -11.63 14.69 -1.12
N PRO A 27 -12.68 14.65 -0.26
CA PRO A 27 -12.64 15.28 1.06
C PRO A 27 -11.46 14.78 1.89
N LEU A 28 -10.91 15.67 2.73
CA LEU A 28 -9.75 15.34 3.55
C LEU A 28 -10.01 14.13 4.45
N GLU A 29 -11.19 14.02 5.06
CA GLU A 29 -11.50 12.88 5.94
C GLU A 29 -11.39 11.56 5.18
N LYS A 30 -11.89 11.52 3.94
CA LYS A 30 -11.88 10.31 3.11
C LYS A 30 -10.47 9.96 2.62
N ALA A 31 -9.64 10.95 2.29
CA ALA A 31 -8.24 10.70 1.97
C ALA A 31 -7.45 10.16 3.18
N LEU A 32 -7.73 10.67 4.38
CA LEU A 32 -7.13 10.17 5.62
C LEU A 32 -7.61 8.76 5.97
N GLU A 33 -8.87 8.44 5.67
CA GLU A 33 -9.43 7.09 5.81
C GLU A 33 -8.69 6.10 4.90
N PHE A 34 -8.53 6.41 3.61
CA PHE A 34 -7.77 5.55 2.69
C PHE A 34 -6.33 5.32 3.14
N ARG A 35 -5.63 6.39 3.59
CA ARG A 35 -4.29 6.25 4.17
C ARG A 35 -4.28 5.29 5.36
N LYS A 36 -5.25 5.43 6.27
CA LYS A 36 -5.35 4.58 7.46
C LYS A 36 -5.60 3.12 7.09
N GLN A 37 -6.51 2.87 6.15
CA GLN A 37 -6.83 1.51 5.68
C GLN A 37 -5.60 0.84 5.03
N LEU A 38 -4.88 1.56 4.16
CA LEU A 38 -3.66 1.05 3.51
C LEU A 38 -2.57 0.69 4.54
N LEU A 39 -2.32 1.55 5.52
CA LEU A 39 -1.32 1.29 6.56
C LEU A 39 -1.75 0.13 7.48
N TYR A 40 -3.01 0.09 7.89
CA TYR A 40 -3.56 -1.01 8.69
C TYR A 40 -3.44 -2.36 7.97
N ARG A 41 -3.73 -2.37 6.66
CA ARG A 41 -3.60 -3.56 5.83
C ARG A 41 -2.15 -4.03 5.71
N ALA A 42 -1.21 -3.09 5.57
CA ALA A 42 0.22 -3.38 5.57
C ALA A 42 0.70 -3.92 6.94
N ASP A 43 0.25 -3.35 8.05
CA ASP A 43 0.57 -3.82 9.40
C ASP A 43 0.12 -5.27 9.65
N GLY A 44 -0.96 -5.72 8.98
CA GLY A 44 -1.39 -7.12 8.98
C GLY A 44 -0.30 -8.12 8.55
N LEU A 45 0.68 -7.68 7.75
CA LEU A 45 1.83 -8.50 7.34
C LEU A 45 2.74 -8.88 8.51
N ILE A 46 2.69 -8.16 9.63
CA ILE A 46 3.40 -8.53 10.86
C ILE A 46 2.89 -9.88 11.38
N ILE A 47 1.58 -10.10 11.28
CA ILE A 47 0.88 -11.29 11.77
C ILE A 47 0.91 -12.39 10.71
N ASN A 48 0.59 -12.06 9.46
CA ASN A 48 0.58 -13.01 8.34
C ASN A 48 1.32 -12.44 7.11
N PRO A 49 2.64 -12.70 6.99
CA PRO A 49 3.47 -12.22 5.88
C PRO A 49 3.04 -12.72 4.49
N HIS A 50 2.23 -13.79 4.42
CA HIS A 50 1.81 -14.43 3.19
C HIS A 50 0.36 -14.10 2.79
N MET A 51 -0.29 -13.14 3.46
CA MET A 51 -1.68 -12.76 3.17
C MET A 51 -1.87 -12.16 1.76
N GLY A 52 -0.80 -11.69 1.12
CA GLY A 52 -0.84 -11.20 -0.26
C GLY A 52 -0.84 -12.32 -1.30
N GLN A 53 -1.50 -12.08 -2.43
CA GLN A 53 -1.46 -12.95 -3.61
C GLN A 53 -0.11 -12.81 -4.31
N TYR A 54 0.36 -13.85 -5.00
CA TYR A 54 1.56 -13.71 -5.82
C TYR A 54 1.35 -12.69 -6.94
N GLU A 55 2.36 -11.87 -7.19
CA GLU A 55 2.34 -10.90 -8.28
C GLU A 55 2.84 -11.57 -9.56
N GLU A 56 1.88 -12.02 -10.39
CA GLU A 56 2.13 -12.80 -11.61
C GLU A 56 3.13 -12.10 -12.54
N TYR A 57 2.98 -10.79 -12.72
CA TYR A 57 3.85 -10.02 -13.61
C TYR A 57 5.29 -9.89 -13.11
N LEU A 58 5.54 -10.14 -11.82
CA LEU A 58 6.87 -10.09 -11.20
C LEU A 58 7.44 -11.47 -10.85
N MET A 59 6.72 -12.56 -11.15
CA MET A 59 7.17 -13.92 -10.85
C MET A 59 8.51 -14.25 -11.51
N HIS A 60 8.75 -13.75 -12.72
CA HIS A 60 9.99 -13.96 -13.48
C HIS A 60 11.25 -13.48 -12.74
N LEU A 61 11.11 -12.57 -11.77
CA LEU A 61 12.23 -12.08 -10.96
C LEU A 61 12.69 -13.10 -9.89
N GLY A 62 11.89 -14.13 -9.58
CA GLY A 62 12.23 -15.15 -8.59
C GLY A 62 12.31 -14.62 -7.14
N LYS A 63 11.75 -13.45 -6.85
CA LYS A 63 11.86 -12.76 -5.55
C LYS A 63 10.65 -12.92 -4.63
N GLY A 64 9.65 -13.71 -5.02
CA GLY A 64 8.45 -13.95 -4.21
C GLY A 64 7.58 -12.71 -4.00
N HIS A 65 7.53 -11.80 -4.99
CA HIS A 65 6.69 -10.60 -4.94
C HIS A 65 5.22 -10.96 -4.73
N ARG A 66 4.55 -10.20 -3.86
CA ARG A 66 3.15 -10.37 -3.54
C ARG A 66 2.42 -9.03 -3.59
N ARG A 67 1.16 -9.07 -4.03
CA ARG A 67 0.25 -7.94 -4.01
C ARG A 67 -0.74 -8.08 -2.86
N LEU A 68 -0.92 -6.97 -2.15
CA LEU A 68 -1.98 -6.82 -1.16
C LEU A 68 -2.90 -5.70 -1.64
N VAL A 69 -4.21 -5.96 -1.63
CA VAL A 69 -5.22 -5.01 -2.08
C VAL A 69 -6.13 -4.67 -0.91
N GLU A 70 -6.51 -3.40 -0.83
CA GLU A 70 -7.49 -2.83 0.09
C GLU A 70 -8.48 -2.02 -0.78
N GLY A 71 -9.79 -2.22 -0.58
CA GLY A 71 -10.84 -1.63 -1.41
C GLY A 71 -12.23 -2.07 -0.99
#